data_AF-A0A945UW68-F1
#
_entry.id   AF-A0A945UW68-F1
#
_cell.length_a   1.000
_cell.length_b   1.000
_cell.length_c   1.000
_cell.angle_alpha   90.00
_cell.angle_beta   90.00
_cell.angle_gamma   90.00
#
_symmetry.space_group_name_H-M   'P 1'
#
loop_
_entity.id
_entity.type
_entity.pdbx_description
1 polymer ?
#
loop_
_entity_poly.entity_id
_entity_poly.type
_entity_poly.pdbx_seq_one_letter_code
_entity_poly.pdbx_strand_id
1 'polypeptide(L)' 'MRITIDIDDQKLDEVLTATGQHKKSPAVVVALDEFLENRRRQAFLDRVLAGKTDYQASNDEVEALSEFE' A
#
# COMPACT_ATOMS: atom_id res chain seq x y z
N MET A 1 9.04 17.71 10.72
CA MET A 1 7.96 18.71 10.87
C MET A 1 7.15 18.33 12.10
N ARG A 2 6.78 19.27 12.98
CA ARG A 2 5.98 18.97 14.18
C ARG A 2 4.63 19.64 14.03
N ILE A 3 3.57 18.85 14.11
CA ILE A 3 2.18 19.30 14.01
C ILE A 3 1.39 18.75 15.20
N THR A 4 0.33 19.44 15.59
CA THR A 4 -0.64 18.94 16.56
C THR A 4 -1.86 18.50 15.78
N ILE A 5 -2.28 17.25 16.00
CA ILE A 5 -3.47 16.69 15.39
C ILE A 5 -4.40 16.23 16.51
N ASP A 6 -5.69 16.42 16.29
CA ASP A 6 -6.73 15.85 17.15
C ASP A 6 -7.10 14.47 16.60
N ILE A 7 -7.06 13.45 17.45
CA ILE A 7 -7.34 12.07 17.10
C ILE A 7 -8.10 11.43 18.25
N ASP A 8 -9.12 10.65 17.90
CA ASP A 8 -9.88 9.87 18.87
C ASP A 8 -8.99 8.82 19.54
N ASP A 9 -9.12 8.68 20.86
CA ASP A 9 -8.29 7.76 21.65
C ASP A 9 -8.49 6.30 21.24
N GLN A 10 -9.72 5.89 20.90
CA GLN A 10 -9.98 4.52 20.42
C GLN A 10 -9.25 4.26 19.10
N LYS A 11 -9.27 5.24 18.20
CA LYS A 11 -8.56 5.15 16.91
C LYS A 11 -7.05 5.07 17.10
N LEU A 12 -6.51 5.77 18.10
CA LEU A 12 -5.09 5.72 18.41
C LEU A 12 -4.69 4.34 18.96
N ASP A 13 -5.51 3.73 19.80
CA ASP A 13 -5.29 2.39 20.34
C ASP A 13 -5.32 1.32 19.24
N GLU A 14 -6.23 1.44 18.28
CA GLU A 14 -6.25 0.59 17.08
C GLU A 14 -4.94 0.74 16.27
N VAL A 15 -4.45 1.97 16.08
CA VAL A 15 -3.20 2.24 15.37
C VAL A 15 -2.00 1.66 16.12
N LEU A 16 -1.93 1.81 17.44
CA LEU A 16 -0.86 1.24 18.27
C LEU A 16 -0.84 -0.29 18.17
N THR A 17 -2.03 -0.91 18.21
CA THR A 17 -2.19 -2.36 18.09
C THR A 17 -1.81 -2.86 16.71
N ALA A 18 -2.27 -2.19 15.65
CA ALA A 18 -1.98 -2.56 14.27
C ALA A 18 -0.50 -2.42 13.91
N THR A 19 0.16 -1.35 14.38
CA THR A 19 1.56 -1.08 14.07
C THR A 19 2.54 -1.78 15.02
N GLY A 20 2.06 -2.41 16.10
CA GLY A 20 2.89 -3.01 17.15
C GLY A 20 3.73 -2.01 17.94
N GLN A 21 3.43 -0.71 17.83
CA GLN A 21 4.16 0.36 18.50
C GLN A 21 3.55 0.68 19.86
N HIS A 22 4.38 1.01 20.84
CA HIS A 22 3.92 1.45 22.17
C HIS A 22 3.83 2.97 22.33
N LYS A 23 4.47 3.72 21.44
CA LYS A 23 4.53 5.19 21.49
C LYS A 23 3.64 5.78 20.41
N LYS A 24 2.79 6.75 20.80
CA LYS A 24 1.83 7.44 19.94
C LYS A 24 2.45 7.98 18.64
N SER A 25 3.56 8.73 18.76
CA SER A 25 4.19 9.37 17.61
C SER A 25 4.77 8.37 16.59
N PRO A 26 5.62 7.39 16.99
CA PRO A 26 6.07 6.33 16.09
C PRO A 26 4.94 5.55 15.42
N ALA A 27 3.87 5.23 16.17
CA ALA A 27 2.72 4.51 15.62
C ALA A 27 2.03 5.27 14.49
N VAL A 28 1.78 6.57 14.68
CA VAL A 28 1.17 7.42 13.66
C VAL A 28 2.07 7.55 12.42
N VAL A 29 3.39 7.66 12.60
CA VAL A 29 4.33 7.73 11.48
C VAL A 29 4.29 6.45 10.64
N VAL A 30 4.39 5.28 11.29
CA VAL A 30 4.34 3.98 10.61
C VAL A 30 3.00 3.79 9.90
N ALA A 31 1.88 4.12 10.55
CA ALA A 31 0.55 4.01 9.95
C ALA A 31 0.38 4.89 8.71
N LEU A 32 0.98 6.10 8.71
CA LEU A 32 0.97 6.99 7.54
C LEU A 32 1.79 6.42 6.38
N ASP A 33 2.97 5.86 6.67
CA ASP A 33 3.82 5.26 5.65
C ASP A 33 3.14 4.05 4.99
N GLU A 34 2.56 3.17 5.81
CA GLU A 34 1.77 2.02 5.34
C GLU A 34 0.55 2.47 4.52
N PHE A 35 -0.19 3.48 4.98
CA PHE A 35 -1.34 4.00 4.25
C PHE A 35 -0.95 4.51 2.85
N LEU A 36 0.14 5.27 2.75
CA LEU A 36 0.63 5.77 1.47
C LEU A 36 1.11 4.65 0.55
N GLU A 37 1.79 3.64 1.11
CA GLU A 37 2.21 2.48 0.34
C GLU A 37 1.01 1.69 -0.19
N ASN A 38 0.02 1.44 0.66
CA ASN A 38 -1.16 0.68 0.27
C ASN A 38 -1.99 1.43 -0.78
N ARG A 39 -2.06 2.77 -0.69
CA ARG A 39 -2.69 3.61 -1.72
C ARG A 39 -1.94 3.55 -3.05
N ARG A 40 -0.61 3.55 -3.03
CA ARG A 40 0.21 3.36 -4.25
C ARG A 40 -0.02 1.97 -4.85
N ARG A 41 -0.05 0.92 -4.02
CA ARG A 41 -0.33 -0.46 -4.45
C ARG A 41 -1.71 -0.56 -5.10
N GLN A 42 -2.74 0.01 -4.48
CA GLN A 42 -4.09 0.01 -5.04
C GLN A 42 -4.14 0.75 -6.38
N ALA A 43 -3.55 1.94 -6.47
CA ALA A 43 -3.51 2.69 -7.72
C ALA A 43 -2.76 1.95 -8.84
N PHE A 44 -1.74 1.16 -8.50
CA PHE A 44 -1.08 0.27 -9.45
C PHE A 44 -2.02 -0.84 -9.91
N LEU A 45 -2.66 -1.57 -8.99
CA LEU A 45 -3.62 -2.63 -9.32
C LEU A 45 -4.77 -2.12 -10.18
N ASP A 46 -5.33 -0.95 -9.87
CA ASP A 46 -6.39 -0.33 -10.65
C ASP A 46 -5.95 -0.05 -12.09
N ARG A 47 -4.68 0.34 -12.31
CA ARG A 47 -4.11 0.52 -13.66
C ARG A 47 -3.96 -0.80 -14.40
N VAL A 48 -3.52 -1.86 -13.72
CA VAL A 48 -3.44 -3.22 -14.27
C VAL A 48 -4.81 -3.70 -14.71
N LEU A 49 -5.81 -3.61 -13.83
CA LEU A 49 -7.18 -4.04 -14.11
C LEU A 49 -7.84 -3.22 -15.21
N ALA A 50 -7.49 -1.94 -15.34
CA ALA A 50 -7.98 -1.08 -16.42
C ALA A 50 -7.31 -1.34 -17.78
N GLY A 51 -6.34 -2.28 -17.86
CA GLY A 51 -5.57 -2.53 -19.08
C GLY A 51 -4.71 -1.35 -19.52
N LYS A 52 -4.46 -0.37 -18.63
CA LYS A 52 -3.67 0.85 -18.90
C LYS A 52 -2.22 0.66 -18.44
N THR A 53 -1.65 -0.46 -18.84
CA THR A 53 -0.30 -0.88 -18.49
C THR A 53 0.45 -1.14 -19.78
N ASP A 54 1.62 -0.51 -19.92
CA ASP A 54 2.56 -0.75 -21.02
C ASP A 54 3.29 -2.09 -20.81
N TYR A 55 2.54 -3.19 -20.66
CA TYR A 55 3.15 -4.51 -20.75
C TYR A 55 3.62 -4.70 -22.20
N GLN A 56 4.89 -5.07 -22.37
CA GLN A 56 5.49 -5.24 -23.69
C GLN A 56 4.89 -6.39 -24.49
N ALA A 57 4.15 -7.28 -23.81
CA ALA A 57 3.53 -8.46 -24.37
C ALA A 57 2.19 -8.71 -23.66
N SER A 58 1.22 -9.23 -24.41
CA SER A 58 -0.04 -9.79 -23.93
C SER A 58 0.17 -11.09 -23.14
N ASN A 59 -0.84 -11.52 -22.40
CA ASN A 59 -0.76 -12.76 -21.60
C ASN A 59 -0.45 -13.98 -22.48
N ASP A 60 -1.10 -14.08 -23.64
CA ASP A 60 -0.90 -15.18 -24.60
C ASP A 60 0.54 -15.21 -25.15
N GLU A 61 1.15 -14.03 -25.37
CA GLU A 61 2.55 -13.92 -25.82
C GLU A 61 3.55 -14.31 -24.72
N VAL A 62 3.22 -14.04 -23.45
CA VAL A 62 4.04 -14.48 -22.30
C VAL A 62 3.93 -16.00 -22.11
N GLU A 63 2.73 -16.56 -22.20
CA GLU A 63 2.50 -18.00 -22.07
C GLU A 63 3.21 -18.79 -23.17
N ALA A 64 3.17 -18.32 -24.42
CA ALA A 64 3.87 -18.94 -25.54
C ALA A 64 5.41 -18.93 -25.40
N LEU A 65 5.98 -17.94 -24.69
CA LEU A 65 7.42 -17.91 -24.39
C LEU A 65 7.81 -18.91 -23.29
N SER A 66 6.87 -19.27 -22.40
CA SER A 66 7.09 -20.21 -21.30
C SER A 66 6.96 -21.69 -21.68
N GLU A 67 6.38 -22.01 -22.84
CA GLU A 67 6.24 -23.39 -23.35
C GLU A 67 7.53 -23.97 -23.97
N PHE A 68 8.63 -23.21 -24.00
CA PHE A 68 9.92 -23.63 -24.60
C PHE A 68 11.00 -24.08 -23.58
N GLU A 69 10.66 -24.35 -22.31
CA GLU A 69 11.55 -25.00 -21.33
C GLU A 69 11.30 -26.51 -21.16
#